data_AF-A0A838QTS5-F1
#
_entry.id   AF-A0A838QTS5-F1
#
_cell.length_a   1.000
_cell.length_b   1.000
_cell.length_c   1.000
_cell.angle_alpha   90.00
_cell.angle_beta   90.00
_cell.angle_gamma   90.00
#
_symmetry.space_group_name_H-M   'P 1'
#
loop_
_entity.id
_entity.type
_entity.pdbx_description
1 polymer ?
#
loop_
_entity_poly.entity_id
_entity_poly.type
_entity_poly.pdbx_seq_one_letter_code
_entity_poly.pdbx_strand_id
1 'polypeptide(L)'
;LTILFASRFRPWVSVISLLGLAVVSVALDTRSIALLCILAAGLSWLSIRRSSIQGTKRAAVSKTSMAVAALIVVITALSAIFLIRLLGERYGYAERFERSNATRMVSATVTWTAIKRSPLIGYGSWPRDPELARLRDELVTKAKGVTAFRTTAQDDLIIAHSQFLQGWLEGGILGLTFFGYLAWLLFRQLTWLSLISPFTSLTPLIAFLQLLCAWNLVFSPFSGAQRVYIPATCVFICYVAAKSGELKWMQNQRAYSYATTRFAGAT
;
A
#
# COMPACT_ATOMS: atom_id res chain seq x y z
N LEU A 1 -11.10 -0.01 16.93
CA LEU A 1 -11.81 0.75 17.99
C LEU A 1 -11.45 2.23 17.98
N THR A 2 -10.17 2.61 18.01
CA THR A 2 -9.72 4.03 17.99
C THR A 2 -10.22 4.84 16.78
N ILE A 3 -10.33 4.22 15.59
CA ILE A 3 -10.79 4.93 14.38
C ILE A 3 -12.31 5.17 14.37
N LEU A 4 -13.11 4.33 15.04
CA LEU A 4 -14.57 4.55 15.16
C LEU A 4 -14.89 5.66 16.17
N PHE A 5 -14.05 5.85 17.18
CA PHE A 5 -14.14 7.01 18.08
C PHE A 5 -13.78 8.34 17.38
N ALA A 6 -13.06 8.30 16.25
CA ALA A 6 -12.60 9.49 15.54
C ALA A 6 -13.72 10.33 14.89
N SER A 7 -14.95 9.82 14.78
CA SER A 7 -16.10 10.62 14.31
C SER A 7 -16.44 11.77 15.26
N ARG A 8 -16.05 11.67 16.54
CA ARG A 8 -16.28 12.70 17.57
C ARG A 8 -15.03 13.56 17.87
N PHE A 9 -13.85 13.12 17.43
CA PHE A 9 -12.59 13.80 17.75
C PHE A 9 -12.09 14.70 16.62
N ARG A 10 -11.36 15.76 17.00
CA ARG A 10 -10.69 16.66 16.06
C ARG A 10 -9.79 15.85 15.11
N PRO A 11 -9.73 16.18 13.81
CA PRO A 11 -8.99 15.40 12.81
C PRO A 11 -7.52 15.08 13.18
N TRP A 12 -6.88 15.96 13.94
CA TRP A 12 -5.53 15.78 14.48
C TRP A 12 -5.36 14.57 15.39
N VAL A 13 -6.40 14.16 16.13
CA VAL A 13 -6.36 12.96 16.99
C VAL A 13 -6.09 11.71 16.16
N SER A 14 -6.64 11.63 14.94
CA SER A 14 -6.38 10.50 14.03
C SER A 14 -4.92 10.44 13.59
N VAL A 15 -4.33 11.60 13.27
CA VAL A 15 -2.91 11.71 12.87
C VAL A 15 -2.01 11.30 14.03
N ILE A 16 -2.25 11.85 15.23
CA ILE A 16 -1.47 11.52 16.44
C ILE A 16 -1.60 10.04 16.78
N SER A 17 -2.81 9.47 16.68
CA SER A 17 -3.05 8.05 16.94
C SER A 17 -2.29 7.14 15.97
N LEU A 18 -2.26 7.48 14.67
CA LEU A 18 -1.48 6.74 13.68
C LEU A 18 0.03 6.83 13.95
N LEU A 19 0.53 8.01 14.33
CA LEU A 19 1.94 8.16 14.71
C LEU A 19 2.28 7.37 15.98
N GLY A 20 1.40 7.36 16.99
CA GLY A 20 1.55 6.53 18.18
C GLY A 20 1.58 5.05 17.85
N LEU A 21 0.67 4.58 16.97
CA LEU A 21 0.69 3.21 16.46
C LEU A 21 1.98 2.90 15.69
N ALA A 22 2.55 3.86 14.96
CA ALA A 22 3.82 3.66 14.28
C ALA A 22 4.97 3.41 15.27
N VAL A 23 5.04 4.19 16.35
CA VAL A 23 6.05 4.00 17.42
C VAL A 23 5.89 2.63 18.07
N VAL A 24 4.66 2.25 18.44
CA VAL A 24 4.38 0.90 18.99
C VAL A 24 4.77 -0.19 17.98
N SER A 25 4.48 0.01 16.70
CA SER A 25 4.82 -0.95 15.65
C SER A 25 6.33 -1.13 15.51
N VAL A 26 7.13 -0.06 15.64
CA VAL A 26 8.60 -0.14 15.69
C VAL A 26 9.06 -0.92 16.93
N ALA A 27 8.47 -0.65 18.09
CA ALA A 27 8.80 -1.37 19.33
C ALA A 27 8.49 -2.88 19.25
N LEU A 28 7.45 -3.26 18.50
CA LEU A 28 7.07 -4.66 18.23
C LEU A 28 7.79 -5.28 17.00
N ASP A 29 8.79 -4.59 16.44
CA ASP A 29 9.52 -4.99 15.22
C ASP A 29 8.64 -5.20 13.96
N THR A 30 7.47 -4.56 13.92
CA THR A 30 6.54 -4.57 12.77
C THR A 30 6.74 -3.35 11.87
N ARG A 31 7.93 -3.26 11.26
CA ARG A 31 8.40 -2.07 10.51
C ARG A 31 7.51 -1.64 9.35
N SER A 32 6.95 -2.60 8.61
CA SER A 32 6.04 -2.29 7.50
C SER A 32 4.79 -1.58 8.00
N ILE A 33 4.21 -2.06 9.11
CA ILE A 33 3.04 -1.42 9.72
C ILE A 33 3.38 -0.02 10.22
N ALA A 34 4.56 0.17 10.82
CA ALA A 34 5.01 1.50 11.24
C ALA A 34 5.06 2.49 10.05
N LEU A 35 5.66 2.08 8.94
CA LEU A 35 5.72 2.88 7.72
C LEU A 35 4.31 3.17 7.18
N LEU A 36 3.43 2.18 7.11
CA LEU A 36 2.06 2.34 6.64
C LEU A 36 1.26 3.32 7.51
N CYS A 37 1.43 3.27 8.83
CA CYS A 37 0.83 4.21 9.76
C CYS A 37 1.34 5.65 9.54
N ILE A 38 2.65 5.83 9.35
CA ILE A 38 3.25 7.15 9.05
C ILE A 38 2.70 7.71 7.74
N LEU A 39 2.66 6.90 6.69
CA LEU A 39 2.12 7.32 5.39
C LEU A 39 0.63 7.67 5.50
N ALA A 40 -0.18 6.84 6.17
CA ALA A 40 -1.60 7.11 6.39
C ALA A 40 -1.82 8.41 7.20
N ALA A 41 -0.96 8.68 8.19
CA ALA A 41 -0.98 9.91 8.98
C ALA A 41 -0.70 11.14 8.09
N GLY A 42 0.31 11.04 7.21
CA GLY A 42 0.65 12.08 6.23
C GLY A 42 -0.50 12.37 5.25
N LEU A 43 -1.13 11.33 4.69
CA LEU A 43 -2.28 11.50 3.78
C LEU A 43 -3.48 12.14 4.50
N SER A 44 -3.74 11.70 5.75
CA SER A 44 -4.79 12.27 6.58
C SER A 44 -4.53 13.75 6.88
N TRP A 45 -3.31 14.10 7.25
CA TRP A 45 -2.89 15.48 7.50
C TRP A 45 -3.08 16.40 6.29
N LEU A 46 -2.70 15.94 5.09
CA LEU A 46 -2.92 16.68 3.84
C LEU A 46 -4.42 16.93 3.59
N SER A 47 -5.25 15.91 3.85
CA SER A 47 -6.70 16.02 3.72
C SER A 47 -7.30 17.04 4.70
N ILE A 48 -6.78 17.10 5.94
CA ILE A 48 -7.23 18.04 7.00
C ILE A 48 -6.95 19.48 6.59
N ARG A 49 -5.73 19.77 6.13
CA ARG A 49 -5.33 21.12 5.70
C ARG A 49 -6.27 21.67 4.64
N ARG A 50 -6.75 20.82 3.74
CA ARG A 50 -7.68 21.23 2.69
C ARG A 50 -9.12 21.40 3.14
N SER A 51 -9.59 20.54 4.05
CA SER A 51 -10.93 20.69 4.61
C SER A 51 -11.10 22.04 5.30
N SER A 52 -10.04 22.57 5.91
CA SER A 52 -10.06 23.91 6.54
C SER A 52 -10.09 25.06 5.53
N ILE A 53 -9.66 24.85 4.28
CA ILE A 53 -9.53 25.89 3.24
C ILE A 53 -10.81 25.97 2.36
N GLN A 54 -11.79 25.11 2.58
CA GLN A 54 -13.02 25.05 1.77
C GLN A 54 -13.93 26.31 1.83
N GLY A 55 -13.55 27.36 2.58
CA GLY A 55 -14.21 28.67 2.54
C GLY A 55 -13.75 29.60 1.41
N THR A 56 -12.52 29.47 0.91
CA THR A 56 -11.96 30.43 -0.08
C THR A 56 -11.01 29.73 -1.04
N LYS A 57 -11.41 29.63 -2.33
CA LYS A 57 -10.64 29.23 -3.53
C LYS A 57 -9.73 28.01 -3.36
N ARG A 58 -9.95 26.94 -4.15
CA ARG A 58 -9.02 25.79 -4.27
C ARG A 58 -7.58 26.29 -4.42
N ALA A 59 -6.82 26.33 -3.32
CA ALA A 59 -5.41 26.65 -3.37
C ALA A 59 -4.78 25.49 -4.14
N ALA A 60 -4.33 25.77 -5.36
CA ALA A 60 -3.52 24.83 -6.11
C ALA A 60 -2.37 24.40 -5.19
N VAL A 61 -2.12 23.10 -5.06
CA VAL A 61 -0.95 22.64 -4.31
C VAL A 61 0.24 23.21 -5.05
N SER A 62 0.99 24.09 -4.36
CA SER A 62 2.20 24.61 -4.95
C SER A 62 3.16 23.45 -5.20
N LYS A 63 3.89 23.50 -6.32
CA LYS A 63 4.96 22.54 -6.62
C LYS A 63 5.94 22.45 -5.44
N THR A 64 6.15 23.56 -4.72
CA THR A 64 6.95 23.63 -3.50
C THR A 64 6.38 22.80 -2.36
N SER A 65 5.06 22.83 -2.11
CA SER A 65 4.45 22.00 -1.07
C SER A 65 4.54 20.51 -1.38
N MET A 66 4.44 20.12 -2.66
CA MET A 66 4.65 18.73 -3.07
C MET A 66 6.11 18.30 -2.87
N ALA A 67 7.06 19.16 -3.25
CA ALA A 67 8.48 18.89 -3.07
C ALA A 67 8.85 18.76 -1.58
N VAL A 68 8.33 19.63 -0.72
CA VAL A 68 8.54 19.55 0.74
C VAL A 68 7.93 18.28 1.31
N ALA A 69 6.70 17.91 0.90
CA ALA A 69 6.09 16.65 1.35
C ALA A 69 6.90 15.42 0.90
N ALA A 70 7.36 15.40 -0.35
CA ALA A 70 8.22 14.34 -0.87
C ALA A 70 9.54 14.27 -0.09
N LEU A 71 10.17 15.42 0.21
CA LEU A 71 11.39 15.50 0.99
C LEU A 71 11.19 14.97 2.41
N ILE A 72 10.10 15.33 3.09
CA ILE A 72 9.77 14.81 4.43
C ILE A 72 9.63 13.28 4.38
N VAL A 73 8.94 12.74 3.36
CA VAL A 73 8.80 11.29 3.19
C VAL A 73 10.16 10.62 2.99
N VAL A 74 11.03 11.20 2.14
CA VAL A 74 12.39 10.69 1.90
C VAL A 74 13.23 10.72 3.18
N ILE A 75 13.26 11.86 3.89
CA ILE A 75 14.00 11.99 5.15
C ILE A 75 13.49 10.99 6.18
N THR A 76 12.17 10.87 6.35
CA THR A 76 11.58 9.93 7.31
C THR A 76 11.93 8.49 6.96
N ALA A 77 11.89 8.13 5.67
CA ALA A 77 12.28 6.80 5.21
C ALA A 77 13.78 6.52 5.47
N LEU A 78 14.66 7.48 5.17
CA LEU A 78 16.10 7.36 5.43
C LEU A 78 16.41 7.27 6.93
N SER A 79 15.77 8.10 7.76
CA SER A 79 15.91 8.03 9.22
C SER A 79 15.43 6.69 9.77
N ALA A 80 14.32 6.15 9.25
CA ALA A 80 13.84 4.82 9.64
C ALA A 80 14.84 3.73 9.24
N ILE A 81 15.39 3.77 8.02
CA ILE A 81 16.44 2.84 7.55
C ILE A 81 17.67 2.93 8.46
N PHE A 82 18.11 4.14 8.80
CA PHE A 82 19.26 4.37 9.67
C PHE A 82 19.03 3.82 11.08
N LEU A 83 17.89 4.14 11.70
CA LEU A 83 17.51 3.62 13.02
C LEU A 83 17.44 2.10 13.02
N ILE A 84 16.87 1.51 11.96
CA ILE A 84 16.81 0.06 11.78
C ILE A 84 18.20 -0.56 11.73
N ARG A 85 19.15 0.05 11.03
CA ARG A 85 20.54 -0.44 10.95
C ARG A 85 21.24 -0.32 12.30
N LEU A 86 21.16 0.84 12.94
CA LEU A 86 21.77 1.10 14.24
C LEU A 86 21.24 0.14 15.33
N LEU A 87 19.92 -0.03 15.41
CA LEU A 87 19.31 -0.99 16.33
C LEU A 87 19.60 -2.43 15.91
N GLY A 88 19.70 -2.70 14.61
CA GLY A 88 19.99 -4.02 14.08
C GLY A 88 21.38 -4.53 14.47
N GLU A 89 22.38 -3.65 14.44
CA GLU A 89 23.74 -3.94 14.90
C GLU A 89 23.79 -4.11 16.42
N ARG A 90 23.11 -3.22 17.17
CA ARG A 90 23.16 -3.22 18.64
C ARG A 90 22.46 -4.42 19.29
N TYR A 91 21.41 -4.95 18.67
CA TYR A 91 20.58 -6.02 19.22
C TYR A 91 20.62 -7.33 18.42
N GLY A 92 21.55 -7.47 17.47
CA GLY A 92 21.76 -8.71 16.71
C GLY A 92 20.67 -9.03 15.68
N TYR A 93 19.87 -8.05 15.26
CA TYR A 93 18.82 -8.28 14.25
C TYR A 93 19.33 -8.26 12.81
N ALA A 94 20.56 -7.77 12.56
CA ALA A 94 21.14 -7.67 11.22
C ALA A 94 21.07 -8.99 10.44
N GLU A 95 21.48 -10.09 11.07
CA GLU A 95 21.47 -11.43 10.46
C GLU A 95 20.06 -11.91 10.10
N ARG A 96 19.06 -11.61 10.94
CA ARG A 96 17.66 -11.94 10.64
C ARG A 96 17.16 -11.20 9.41
N PHE A 97 17.56 -9.94 9.21
CA PHE A 97 17.16 -9.17 8.03
C PHE A 97 17.80 -9.71 6.76
N GLU A 98 19.08 -10.03 6.80
CA GLU A 98 19.77 -10.62 5.66
C GLU A 98 19.15 -11.97 5.28
N ARG A 99 18.91 -12.85 6.25
CA ARG A 99 18.25 -14.15 6.00
C ARG A 99 16.84 -13.98 5.42
N SER A 100 16.07 -13.00 5.88
CA SER A 100 14.73 -12.70 5.37
C SER A 100 14.80 -12.17 3.93
N ASN A 101 15.64 -11.17 3.67
CA ASN A 101 15.83 -10.58 2.34
C ASN A 101 16.38 -11.59 1.34
N ALA A 102 17.32 -12.44 1.73
CA ALA A 102 17.83 -13.53 0.91
C ALA A 102 16.70 -14.45 0.44
N THR A 103 15.85 -14.90 1.37
CA THR A 103 14.71 -15.79 1.04
C THR A 103 13.75 -15.13 0.04
N ARG A 104 13.49 -13.84 0.22
CA ARG A 104 12.62 -13.03 -0.63
C ARG A 104 13.19 -12.89 -2.05
N MET A 105 14.48 -12.59 -2.15
CA MET A 105 15.18 -12.48 -3.44
C MET A 105 15.20 -13.82 -4.17
N VAL A 106 15.51 -14.92 -3.47
CA VAL A 106 15.47 -16.26 -4.08
C VAL A 106 14.07 -16.59 -4.60
N SER A 107 13.03 -16.31 -3.80
CA SER A 107 11.63 -16.53 -4.21
C SER A 107 11.27 -15.73 -5.47
N ALA A 108 11.69 -14.47 -5.54
CA ALA A 108 11.50 -13.63 -6.73
C ALA A 108 12.24 -14.19 -7.96
N THR A 109 13.50 -14.62 -7.80
CA THR A 109 14.31 -15.20 -8.89
C THR A 109 13.72 -16.50 -9.43
N VAL A 110 13.30 -17.42 -8.55
CA VAL A 110 12.69 -18.70 -8.94
C VAL A 110 11.35 -18.46 -9.65
N THR A 111 10.53 -17.57 -9.08
CA THR A 111 9.24 -17.19 -9.70
C THR A 111 9.43 -16.54 -11.06
N TRP A 112 10.42 -15.66 -11.19
CA TRP A 112 10.75 -15.05 -12.48
C TRP A 112 11.19 -16.09 -13.51
N THR A 113 11.96 -17.09 -13.08
CA THR A 113 12.37 -18.20 -13.95
C THR A 113 11.17 -19.01 -14.43
N ALA A 114 10.20 -19.27 -13.55
CA ALA A 114 8.93 -19.90 -13.91
C ALA A 114 8.13 -19.04 -14.91
N ILE A 115 7.95 -17.74 -14.63
CA ILE A 115 7.22 -16.82 -15.51
C ILE A 115 7.81 -16.80 -16.92
N LYS A 116 9.15 -16.83 -17.07
CA LYS A 116 9.79 -16.92 -18.40
C LYS A 116 9.43 -18.19 -19.17
N ARG A 117 9.14 -19.30 -18.47
CA ARG A 117 8.75 -20.58 -19.09
C ARG A 117 7.29 -20.56 -19.57
N SER A 118 6.38 -19.86 -18.87
CA SER A 118 4.96 -19.74 -19.26
C SER A 118 4.38 -18.35 -18.94
N PRO A 119 4.73 -17.31 -19.73
CA PRO A 119 4.36 -15.93 -19.39
C PRO A 119 2.89 -15.59 -19.73
N LEU A 120 2.30 -16.27 -20.70
CA LEU A 120 0.97 -15.95 -21.23
C LEU A 120 -0.16 -16.58 -20.41
N ILE A 121 -0.05 -17.88 -20.13
CA ILE A 121 -1.09 -18.66 -19.44
C ILE A 121 -0.77 -18.79 -17.94
N GLY A 122 0.51 -18.81 -17.57
CA GLY A 122 0.96 -19.12 -16.22
C GLY A 122 1.04 -20.63 -15.98
N TYR A 123 1.10 -21.00 -14.70
CA TYR A 123 1.22 -22.38 -14.20
C TYR A 123 -0.07 -22.88 -13.53
N GLY A 124 -1.13 -22.07 -13.48
CA GLY A 124 -2.36 -22.37 -12.76
C GLY A 124 -2.24 -22.16 -11.25
N SER A 125 -3.31 -22.48 -10.53
CA SER A 125 -3.35 -22.36 -9.07
C SER A 125 -2.43 -23.39 -8.42
N TRP A 126 -1.70 -22.98 -7.37
CA TRP A 126 -0.75 -23.84 -6.64
C TRP A 126 0.35 -24.41 -7.54
N PRO A 127 1.12 -23.55 -8.21
CA PRO A 127 2.11 -23.95 -9.19
C PRO A 127 3.20 -24.82 -8.54
N ARG A 128 3.45 -25.99 -9.14
CA ARG A 128 4.46 -26.95 -8.67
C ARG A 128 5.44 -27.28 -9.79
N ASP A 129 6.72 -27.29 -9.45
CA ASP A 129 7.81 -27.69 -10.33
C ASP A 129 9.00 -28.19 -9.47
N PRO A 130 9.31 -29.50 -9.50
CA PRO A 130 10.39 -30.07 -8.71
C PRO A 130 11.77 -29.50 -9.03
N GLU A 131 12.01 -29.12 -10.29
CA GLU A 131 13.27 -28.53 -10.74
C GLU A 131 13.45 -27.13 -10.15
N LEU A 132 12.41 -26.30 -10.24
CA LEU A 132 12.45 -24.95 -9.67
C LEU A 132 12.48 -24.94 -8.15
N ALA A 133 11.88 -25.95 -7.51
CA ALA A 133 12.01 -26.13 -6.08
C ALA A 133 13.45 -26.50 -5.69
N ARG A 134 14.12 -27.39 -6.45
CA ARG A 134 15.55 -27.70 -6.22
C ARG A 134 16.42 -26.45 -6.39
N LEU A 135 16.18 -25.67 -7.45
CA LEU A 135 16.85 -24.40 -7.66
C LEU A 135 16.65 -23.43 -6.50
N ARG A 136 15.41 -23.34 -5.97
CA ARG A 136 15.12 -22.51 -4.79
C ARG A 136 15.98 -22.93 -3.60
N ASP A 137 16.05 -24.23 -3.31
CA ASP A 137 16.80 -24.71 -2.14
C ASP A 137 18.29 -24.50 -2.31
N GLU A 138 18.84 -24.75 -3.51
CA GLU A 138 20.24 -24.45 -3.84
C GLU A 138 20.55 -22.97 -3.57
N LEU A 139 19.71 -22.06 -4.08
CA LEU A 139 19.88 -20.63 -3.91
C LEU A 139 19.71 -20.19 -2.44
N VAL A 140 18.77 -20.78 -1.69
CA VAL A 140 18.60 -20.50 -0.25
C VAL A 140 19.82 -20.98 0.53
N THR A 141 20.32 -22.18 0.25
CA THR A 141 21.50 -22.73 0.91
C THR A 141 22.74 -21.93 0.59
N LYS A 142 22.92 -21.52 -0.67
CA LYS A 142 24.00 -20.61 -1.07
C LYS A 142 23.91 -19.26 -0.36
N ALA A 143 22.71 -18.70 -0.21
CA ALA A 143 22.52 -17.38 0.40
C ALA A 143 22.61 -17.38 1.93
N LYS A 144 22.28 -18.49 2.61
CA LYS A 144 22.26 -18.57 4.08
C LYS A 144 23.38 -19.42 4.69
N GLY A 145 24.13 -20.16 3.88
CA GLY A 145 25.16 -21.10 4.36
C GLY A 145 24.61 -22.31 5.13
N VAL A 146 23.30 -22.55 5.09
CA VAL A 146 22.64 -23.66 5.79
C VAL A 146 21.71 -24.41 4.84
N THR A 147 21.62 -25.73 5.01
CA THR A 147 20.74 -26.58 4.20
C THR A 147 19.28 -26.16 4.38
N ALA A 148 18.58 -25.91 3.27
CA ALA A 148 17.16 -25.63 3.30
C ALA A 148 16.38 -26.91 3.64
N PHE A 149 15.66 -26.93 4.75
CA PHE A 149 14.74 -28.02 5.07
C PHE A 149 13.36 -27.73 4.48
N ARG A 150 12.85 -28.65 3.66
CA ARG A 150 11.47 -28.62 3.19
C ARG A 150 10.55 -29.27 4.21
N THR A 151 9.35 -28.71 4.36
CA THR A 151 8.22 -29.45 4.93
C THR A 151 7.52 -30.20 3.79
N THR A 152 6.94 -31.37 4.07
CA THR A 152 6.19 -32.16 3.08
C THR A 152 5.06 -31.37 2.41
N ALA A 153 4.45 -30.41 3.12
CA ALA A 153 3.42 -29.52 2.58
C ALA A 153 3.96 -28.51 1.55
N GLN A 154 5.27 -28.24 1.53
CA GLN A 154 5.93 -27.32 0.60
C GLN A 154 6.67 -28.03 -0.52
N ASP A 155 6.52 -29.35 -0.65
CA ASP A 155 7.17 -30.09 -1.72
C ASP A 155 6.72 -29.56 -3.07
N ASP A 156 7.71 -29.09 -3.80
CA ASP A 156 7.68 -28.59 -5.16
C ASP A 156 6.86 -27.30 -5.41
N LEU A 157 6.29 -26.67 -4.39
CA LEU A 157 5.55 -25.41 -4.54
C LEU A 157 6.46 -24.24 -4.90
N ILE A 158 6.09 -23.51 -5.95
CA ILE A 158 6.68 -22.22 -6.32
C ILE A 158 5.99 -21.13 -5.51
N ILE A 159 6.74 -20.46 -4.63
CA ILE A 159 6.21 -19.42 -3.75
C ILE A 159 6.66 -18.07 -4.30
N ALA A 160 5.73 -17.26 -4.82
CA ALA A 160 6.04 -15.91 -5.27
C ALA A 160 6.24 -14.95 -4.11
N HIS A 161 7.08 -13.95 -4.32
CA HIS A 161 7.37 -12.94 -3.31
C HIS A 161 6.28 -11.85 -3.19
N SER A 162 5.54 -11.59 -4.25
CA SER A 162 4.55 -10.52 -4.34
C SER A 162 3.26 -10.99 -5.00
N GLN A 163 2.17 -10.26 -4.81
CA GLN A 163 0.90 -10.58 -5.47
C GLN A 163 0.98 -10.35 -6.98
N PHE A 164 1.75 -9.35 -7.42
CA PHE A 164 2.05 -9.16 -8.85
C PHE A 164 2.70 -10.41 -9.46
N LEU A 165 3.77 -10.90 -8.82
CA LEU A 165 4.48 -12.08 -9.29
C LEU A 165 3.62 -13.33 -9.17
N GLN A 166 2.84 -13.49 -8.10
CA GLN A 166 1.91 -14.61 -7.94
C GLN A 166 0.84 -14.59 -9.03
N GLY A 167 0.20 -13.45 -9.27
CA GLY A 167 -0.84 -13.32 -10.29
C GLY A 167 -0.31 -13.62 -11.68
N TRP A 168 0.89 -13.15 -12.00
CA TRP A 168 1.54 -13.48 -13.27
C TRP A 168 1.93 -14.97 -13.34
N LEU A 169 2.49 -15.52 -12.26
CA LEU A 169 2.85 -16.93 -12.19
C LEU A 169 1.63 -17.84 -12.38
N GLU A 170 0.52 -17.58 -11.69
CA GLU A 170 -0.65 -18.45 -11.69
C GLU A 170 -1.52 -18.26 -12.94
N GLY A 171 -1.81 -17.01 -13.31
CA GLY A 171 -2.77 -16.66 -14.36
C GLY A 171 -2.17 -15.96 -15.57
N GLY A 172 -0.84 -15.96 -15.70
CA GLY A 172 -0.16 -15.38 -16.85
C GLY A 172 -0.45 -13.89 -17.01
N ILE A 173 -0.65 -13.46 -18.25
CA ILE A 173 -0.90 -12.05 -18.55
C ILE A 173 -2.24 -11.54 -18.00
N LEU A 174 -3.25 -12.42 -17.87
CA LEU A 174 -4.55 -12.05 -17.31
C LEU A 174 -4.46 -11.76 -15.82
N GLY A 175 -3.75 -12.62 -15.07
CA GLY A 175 -3.49 -12.39 -13.65
C GLY A 175 -2.64 -11.14 -13.42
N LEU A 176 -1.62 -10.91 -14.24
CA LEU A 176 -0.83 -9.68 -14.23
C LEU A 176 -1.70 -8.44 -14.47
N THR A 177 -2.58 -8.49 -15.47
CA THR A 177 -3.48 -7.39 -15.83
C THR A 177 -4.43 -7.03 -14.70
N PHE A 178 -4.98 -8.03 -14.01
CA PHE A 178 -5.84 -7.81 -12.84
C PHE A 178 -5.11 -7.03 -11.74
N PHE A 179 -3.92 -7.48 -11.32
CA PHE A 179 -3.15 -6.78 -10.28
C PHE A 179 -2.62 -5.42 -10.76
N GLY A 180 -2.31 -5.28 -12.06
CA GLY A 180 -1.94 -4.01 -12.68
C GLY A 180 -3.08 -2.99 -12.61
N TYR A 181 -4.29 -3.43 -12.93
CA TYR A 181 -5.49 -2.59 -12.80
C TYR A 181 -5.80 -2.24 -11.35
N LEU A 182 -5.67 -3.19 -10.41
CA LEU A 182 -5.82 -2.91 -8.98
C LEU A 182 -4.78 -1.88 -8.48
N ALA A 183 -3.52 -2.01 -8.89
CA ALA A 183 -2.47 -1.04 -8.57
C ALA A 183 -2.80 0.36 -9.10
N TRP A 184 -3.29 0.46 -10.34
CA TRP A 184 -3.74 1.73 -10.92
C TRP A 184 -4.90 2.35 -10.12
N LEU A 185 -5.90 1.55 -9.73
CA LEU A 185 -7.01 2.01 -8.90
C LEU A 185 -6.53 2.51 -7.53
N LEU A 186 -5.64 1.77 -6.87
CA LEU A 186 -5.05 2.18 -5.59
C LEU A 186 -4.31 3.51 -5.71
N PHE A 187 -3.48 3.66 -6.74
CA PHE A 187 -2.79 4.92 -7.00
C PHE A 187 -3.77 6.08 -7.21
N ARG A 188 -4.75 5.90 -8.10
CA ARG A 188 -5.76 6.92 -8.38
C ARG A 188 -6.52 7.34 -7.13
N GLN A 189 -6.93 6.39 -6.29
CA GLN A 189 -7.70 6.68 -5.07
C GLN A 189 -6.84 7.31 -3.98
N LEU A 190 -5.60 6.88 -3.78
CA LEU A 190 -4.68 7.51 -2.82
C LEU A 190 -4.36 8.96 -3.24
N THR A 191 -4.18 9.20 -4.54
CA THR A 191 -4.01 10.56 -5.08
C THR A 191 -5.28 11.39 -4.89
N TRP A 192 -6.47 10.84 -5.15
CA TRP A 192 -7.72 11.55 -4.91
C TRP A 192 -7.94 11.86 -3.43
N LEU A 193 -7.69 10.90 -2.54
CA LEU A 193 -7.85 11.06 -1.10
C LEU A 193 -6.94 12.16 -0.55
N SER A 194 -5.70 12.22 -1.02
CA SER A 194 -4.70 13.20 -0.57
C SER A 194 -4.83 14.57 -1.21
N LEU A 195 -5.24 14.63 -2.48
CA LEU A 195 -5.22 15.85 -3.29
C LEU A 195 -6.59 16.42 -3.63
N ILE A 196 -7.69 15.76 -3.30
CA ILE A 196 -9.02 16.21 -3.76
C ILE A 196 -10.07 16.06 -2.65
N SER A 197 -10.08 14.93 -1.95
CA SER A 197 -11.08 14.63 -0.94
C SER A 197 -11.01 15.59 0.25
N PRO A 198 -12.16 16.09 0.77
CA PRO A 198 -12.20 16.62 2.12
C PRO A 198 -11.89 15.51 3.13
N PHE A 199 -11.39 15.90 4.30
CA PHE A 199 -11.18 14.97 5.40
C PHE A 199 -12.53 14.45 5.92
N THR A 200 -12.59 13.16 6.19
CA THR A 200 -13.72 12.49 6.84
C THR A 200 -13.18 11.61 7.97
N SER A 201 -14.03 11.22 8.92
CA SER A 201 -13.64 10.30 9.99
C SER A 201 -13.11 8.95 9.49
N LEU A 202 -13.49 8.54 8.27
CA LEU A 202 -13.03 7.30 7.63
C LEU A 202 -11.73 7.46 6.84
N THR A 203 -11.29 8.69 6.54
CA THR A 203 -10.07 8.98 5.78
C THR A 203 -8.83 8.21 6.29
N PRO A 204 -8.49 8.19 7.59
CA PRO A 204 -7.31 7.46 8.06
C PRO A 204 -7.42 5.94 7.85
N LEU A 205 -8.61 5.36 8.03
CA LEU A 205 -8.83 3.92 7.80
C LEU A 205 -8.68 3.57 6.32
N ILE A 206 -9.32 4.35 5.44
CA ILE A 206 -9.26 4.16 3.99
C ILE A 206 -7.82 4.29 3.51
N ALA A 207 -7.11 5.34 3.95
CA ALA A 207 -5.71 5.55 3.62
C ALA A 207 -4.84 4.36 4.06
N PHE A 208 -4.99 3.90 5.30
CA PHE A 208 -4.22 2.78 5.83
C PHE A 208 -4.49 1.48 5.06
N LEU A 209 -5.75 1.12 4.81
CA LEU A 209 -6.10 -0.11 4.10
C LEU A 209 -5.63 -0.10 2.64
N GLN A 210 -5.77 1.03 1.94
CA GLN A 210 -5.28 1.16 0.58
C GLN A 210 -3.74 1.08 0.51
N LEU A 211 -3.05 1.73 1.45
CA LEU A 211 -1.58 1.63 1.56
C LEU A 211 -1.14 0.20 1.91
N LEU A 212 -1.85 -0.47 2.82
CA LEU A 212 -1.58 -1.87 3.18
C LEU A 212 -1.77 -2.79 1.97
N CYS A 213 -2.83 -2.58 1.20
CA CYS A 213 -3.06 -3.34 -0.03
C CYS A 213 -1.94 -3.07 -1.07
N ALA A 214 -1.57 -1.80 -1.29
CA ALA A 214 -0.49 -1.43 -2.19
C ALA A 214 0.86 -2.03 -1.75
N TRP A 215 1.13 -2.05 -0.45
CA TRP A 215 2.31 -2.70 0.11
C TRP A 215 2.31 -4.20 -0.14
N ASN A 216 1.20 -4.88 0.17
CA ASN A 216 1.09 -6.32 -0.05
C ASN A 216 1.26 -6.70 -1.52
N LEU A 217 0.75 -5.85 -2.41
CA LEU A 217 0.78 -6.07 -3.85
C LEU A 217 2.22 -6.16 -4.39
N VAL A 218 3.15 -5.42 -3.78
CA VAL A 218 4.57 -5.36 -4.17
C VAL A 218 5.48 -6.25 -3.31
N PHE A 219 5.20 -6.36 -2.00
CA PHE A 219 6.15 -6.90 -1.03
C PHE A 219 5.68 -8.16 -0.29
N SER A 220 4.49 -8.68 -0.57
CA SER A 220 3.98 -9.84 0.16
C SER A 220 3.37 -10.91 -0.73
N PRO A 221 3.61 -12.20 -0.42
CA PRO A 221 2.94 -13.29 -1.12
C PRO A 221 1.42 -13.19 -0.93
N PHE A 222 0.68 -13.66 -1.93
CA PHE A 222 -0.77 -13.80 -1.80
C PHE A 222 -1.10 -14.97 -0.85
N SER A 223 -1.36 -14.66 0.42
CA SER A 223 -1.68 -15.65 1.46
C SER A 223 -3.12 -15.51 1.96
N GLY A 224 -3.50 -16.33 2.94
CA GLY A 224 -4.86 -16.37 3.48
C GLY A 224 -5.35 -15.01 3.99
N ALA A 225 -4.49 -14.21 4.64
CA ALA A 225 -4.89 -12.90 5.16
C ALA A 225 -5.23 -11.90 4.02
N GLN A 226 -4.50 -11.99 2.91
CA GLN A 226 -4.66 -11.12 1.74
C GLN A 226 -5.98 -11.41 1.02
N ARG A 227 -6.52 -12.63 1.13
CA ARG A 227 -7.87 -12.99 0.65
C ARG A 227 -8.97 -12.21 1.37
N VAL A 228 -8.70 -11.63 2.54
CA VAL A 228 -9.63 -10.76 3.27
C VAL A 228 -9.31 -9.28 3.00
N TYR A 229 -8.04 -8.91 3.03
CA TYR A 229 -7.64 -7.50 2.89
C TYR A 229 -7.90 -6.92 1.49
N ILE A 230 -7.69 -7.72 0.43
CA ILE A 230 -7.93 -7.23 -0.94
C ILE A 230 -9.42 -6.95 -1.17
N PRO A 231 -10.37 -7.89 -0.93
CA PRO A 231 -11.79 -7.58 -1.09
C PRO A 231 -12.26 -6.41 -0.22
N ALA A 232 -11.81 -6.33 1.04
CA ALA A 232 -12.12 -5.18 1.89
C ALA A 232 -11.64 -3.86 1.27
N THR A 233 -10.44 -3.85 0.69
CA THR A 233 -9.90 -2.68 0.01
C THR A 233 -10.69 -2.35 -1.26
N CYS A 234 -11.12 -3.34 -2.03
CA CYS A 234 -11.99 -3.15 -3.20
C CYS A 234 -13.31 -2.47 -2.81
N VAL A 235 -13.92 -2.86 -1.67
CA VAL A 235 -15.13 -2.18 -1.15
C VAL A 235 -14.85 -0.70 -0.88
N PHE A 236 -13.72 -0.37 -0.25
CA PHE A 236 -13.35 1.03 -0.01
C PHE A 236 -13.04 1.79 -1.30
N ILE A 237 -12.44 1.15 -2.31
CA ILE A 237 -12.24 1.75 -3.64
C ILE A 237 -13.60 2.11 -4.26
N CYS A 238 -14.58 1.21 -4.21
CA CYS A 238 -15.94 1.47 -4.71
C CYS A 238 -16.63 2.59 -3.93
N TYR A 239 -16.54 2.58 -2.61
CA TYR A 239 -17.07 3.64 -1.75
C TYR A 239 -16.50 5.02 -2.11
N VAL A 240 -15.17 5.11 -2.23
CA VAL A 240 -14.48 6.35 -2.61
C VAL A 240 -14.89 6.80 -4.01
N ALA A 241 -15.00 5.87 -4.97
CA ALA A 241 -15.44 6.20 -6.32
C ALA A 241 -16.85 6.81 -6.34
N ALA A 242 -17.80 6.23 -5.60
CA ALA A 242 -19.16 6.76 -5.46
C ALA A 242 -19.14 8.18 -4.87
N LYS A 243 -18.41 8.41 -3.75
CA LYS A 243 -18.29 9.73 -3.13
C LYS A 243 -17.61 10.77 -4.02
N SER A 244 -16.63 10.35 -4.83
CA SER A 244 -16.01 11.24 -5.81
C SER A 244 -17.00 11.70 -6.89
N GLY A 245 -17.95 10.85 -7.28
CA GLY A 245 -19.01 11.17 -8.23
C GLY A 245 -20.02 12.16 -7.65
N GLU A 246 -20.52 11.91 -6.43
CA GLU A 246 -21.41 12.83 -5.71
C GLU A 246 -20.80 14.24 -5.61
N LEU A 247 -19.53 14.34 -5.22
CA LEU A 247 -18.85 15.62 -5.06
C LEU A 247 -18.74 16.40 -6.38
N LYS A 248 -18.44 15.71 -7.50
CA LYS A 248 -18.41 16.33 -8.83
C LYS A 248 -19.80 16.81 -9.25
N TRP A 249 -20.83 16.01 -9.02
CA TRP A 249 -22.21 16.39 -9.32
C TRP A 249 -22.64 17.65 -8.55
N MET A 250 -22.38 17.71 -7.24
CA MET A 250 -22.68 18.89 -6.42
C MET A 250 -21.94 20.15 -6.89
N GLN A 251 -20.68 20.02 -7.33
CA GLN A 251 -19.90 21.14 -7.86
C GLN A 251 -20.52 21.69 -9.15
N ASN A 252 -20.96 20.81 -10.04
CA ASN A 252 -21.62 21.18 -11.29
C ASN A 252 -22.95 21.90 -11.02
N GLN A 253 -23.75 21.41 -10.07
CA GLN A 253 -25.01 22.05 -9.69
C GLN A 253 -24.80 23.48 -9.15
N ARG A 254 -23.81 23.68 -8.26
CA ARG A 254 -23.48 25.03 -7.77
C ARG A 254 -23.05 25.97 -8.89
N ALA A 255 -22.20 25.50 -9.81
CA ALA A 255 -21.76 26.30 -10.95
C ALA A 255 -22.95 26.74 -11.82
N TYR A 256 -23.92 25.85 -12.05
CA TYR A 256 -25.14 26.16 -12.77
C TYR A 256 -25.99 27.22 -12.05
N SER A 257 -26.22 27.09 -10.74
CA SER A 257 -26.99 28.06 -9.96
C SER A 257 -26.34 29.46 -9.92
N TYR A 258 -25.00 29.54 -9.88
CA TYR A 258 -24.28 30.81 -9.95
C TYR A 258 -24.41 31.49 -11.32
N ALA A 259 -24.41 30.70 -12.40
CA ALA A 259 -24.64 31.25 -13.74
C ALA A 259 -26.06 31.84 -13.85
N THR A 260 -27.09 31.08 -13.44
CA THR A 260 -28.49 31.54 -13.55
C THR A 260 -28.79 32.78 -12.71
N THR A 261 -28.27 32.85 -11.48
CA THR A 261 -28.44 34.03 -10.61
C THR A 261 -27.74 35.27 -11.16
N ARG A 262 -26.56 35.12 -11.77
CA ARG A 262 -25.84 36.23 -12.41
C ARG A 262 -26.55 36.77 -13.66
N PHE A 263 -27.22 35.90 -14.43
CA PHE A 263 -28.02 36.34 -15.58
C PHE A 263 -29.33 37.04 -15.15
N ALA A 264 -30.00 36.55 -14.11
CA ALA A 264 -31.25 37.15 -13.62
C ALA A 264 -31.07 38.54 -12.97
N GLY A 265 -29.88 38.86 -12.45
CA GLY A 265 -29.58 40.18 -11.87
C GLY A 265 -29.07 41.22 -12.87
N ALA A 266 -28.97 40.89 -14.17
CA ALA A 266 -28.46 41.76 -15.22
C ALA A 266 -29.55 42.30 -16.17
N THR A 267 -30.82 41.95 -15.94
CA THR A 267 -32.01 42.43 -16.65
C THR A 267 -32.78 43.39 -15.76
#